data_AF-A0A2J6T622-F1
#
_entry.id   AF-A0A2J6T622-F1
#
_cell.length_a   1.000
_cell.length_b   1.000
_cell.length_c   1.000
_cell.angle_alpha   90.00
_cell.angle_beta   90.00
_cell.angle_gamma   90.00
#
_symmetry.space_group_name_H-M   'P 1'
#
loop_
_entity.id
_entity.type
_entity.pdbx_description
1 polymer ?
#
loop_
_entity_poly.entity_id
_entity_poly.type
_entity_poly.pdbx_seq_one_letter_code
_entity_poly.pdbx_strand_id
1 'polypeptide(L)' 'MINEDDIKKALAEIKSSKAPNYAIIARKYGLTRSMLSRRARGQTTSRAEFQFQIH' A
#
# COMPACT_ATOMS: atom_id res chain seq x y z
N MET A 1 0.71 -14.86 -2.89
CA MET A 1 -0.09 -14.14 -1.87
C MET A 1 0.58 -12.78 -1.67
N ILE A 2 -0.15 -11.66 -1.72
CA ILE A 2 0.47 -10.35 -1.48
C ILE A 2 0.72 -10.22 0.01
N ASN A 3 1.97 -9.94 0.40
CA ASN A 3 2.37 -9.79 1.79
C ASN A 3 1.91 -8.44 2.35
N GLU A 4 1.18 -8.43 3.46
CA GLU A 4 0.69 -7.21 4.09
C GLU A 4 1.82 -6.34 4.63
N ASP A 5 2.93 -6.94 5.06
CA ASP A 5 4.09 -6.19 5.53
C ASP A 5 4.76 -5.38 4.42
N ASP A 6 4.79 -5.93 3.21
CA ASP A 6 5.35 -5.24 2.04
C ASP A 6 4.48 -4.07 1.61
N ILE A 7 3.15 -4.19 1.75
CA ILE A 7 2.23 -3.06 1.57
C ILE A 7 2.49 -1.96 2.61
N LYS A 8 2.64 -2.32 3.89
CA LYS A 8 2.93 -1.34 4.96
C LYS A 8 4.24 -0.61 4.72
N LYS A 9 5.31 -1.33 4.34
CA LYS A 9 6.61 -0.73 3.98
C LYS A 9 6.50 0.21 2.79
N ALA A 10 5.80 -0.21 1.73
CA ALA A 10 5.57 0.61 0.55
C ALA A 10 4.79 1.90 0.88
N LEU A 11 3.76 1.81 1.73
CA LEU A 11 2.99 2.98 2.18
C LEU A 11 3.81 3.92 3.07
N ALA A 12 4.66 3.40 3.94
CA ALA A 12 5.58 4.21 4.75
C ALA A 12 6.57 4.98 3.87
N GLU A 13 7.14 4.32 2.85
CA GLU A 13 8.06 4.95 1.88
C GLU A 13 7.36 6.04 1.06
N ILE A 14 6.10 5.83 0.67
CA ILE A 14 5.28 6.87 0.02
C ILE A 14 5.09 8.07 0.93
N LYS A 15 4.75 7.86 2.20
CA LYS A 15 4.51 8.95 3.17
C LYS A 15 5.77 9.74 3.50
N SER A 16 6.93 9.09 3.50
CA SER A 16 8.22 9.74 3.78
C SER A 16 8.78 10.50 2.57
N SER A 17 8.29 10.25 1.36
CA SER A 17 8.77 10.90 0.13
C SER A 17 7.91 12.11 -0.24
N LYS A 18 8.54 13.24 -0.54
CA LYS A 18 7.86 14.47 -0.99
C LYS A 18 7.22 14.33 -2.39
N ALA A 19 7.79 13.46 -3.24
CA ALA A 19 7.32 13.19 -4.59
C ALA A 19 7.44 11.67 -4.89
N PRO A 20 6.56 10.84 -4.31
CA PRO A 20 6.70 9.39 -4.37
C PRO A 20 6.45 8.85 -5.79
N ASN A 21 7.43 8.10 -6.31
CA ASN A 21 7.25 7.35 -7.55
C ASN A 21 6.62 5.98 -7.25
N TYR A 22 5.29 5.92 -7.32
CA TYR A 22 4.51 4.71 -7.05
C TYR A 22 4.94 3.50 -7.89
N ALA A 23 5.44 3.68 -9.12
CA ALA A 23 5.84 2.56 -9.97
C ALA A 23 7.13 1.90 -9.47
N ILE A 24 8.11 2.72 -9.06
CA ILE A 24 9.39 2.24 -8.51
C ILE A 24 9.15 1.56 -7.16
N ILE A 25 8.40 2.22 -6.27
CA ILE A 25 8.09 1.69 -4.94
C ILE A 25 7.31 0.37 -5.09
N ALA A 26 6.29 0.32 -5.95
CA ALA A 26 5.53 -0.91 -6.16
C ALA A 26 6.42 -2.06 -6.69
N ARG A 27 7.31 -1.78 -7.66
CA ARG A 27 8.24 -2.80 -8.19
C ARG A 27 9.21 -3.31 -7.11
N LYS A 28 9.72 -2.43 -6.24
CA LYS A 28 10.61 -2.79 -5.12
C LYS A 28 9.98 -3.81 -4.16
N TYR A 29 8.67 -3.70 -3.94
CA TYR A 29 7.92 -4.56 -3.02
C TYR A 29 7.08 -5.65 -3.72
N GLY A 30 7.26 -5.86 -5.03
CA GLY A 30 6.48 -6.86 -5.78
C GLY A 30 4.98 -6.57 -5.87
N LEU A 31 4.60 -5.30 -5.73
CA LEU A 31 3.21 -4.83 -5.72
C LEU A 31 2.82 -4.28 -7.11
N THR A 32 1.52 -4.23 -7.38
CA THR A 32 1.01 -3.49 -8.54
C THR A 32 0.83 -2.01 -8.18
N ARG A 33 1.25 -1.13 -9.10
CA ARG A 33 1.14 0.33 -8.95
C ARG A 33 -0.30 0.76 -8.63
N SER A 34 -1.28 0.18 -9.31
CA SER A 34 -2.70 0.49 -9.15
C SER A 34 -3.23 0.10 -7.76
N MET A 35 -2.80 -1.05 -7.21
CA MET A 35 -3.13 -1.42 -5.83
C MET A 35 -2.50 -0.45 -4.82
N LEU A 36 -1.21 -0.15 -4.98
CA LEU A 36 -0.49 0.74 -4.07
C LEU A 36 -1.06 2.16 -4.06
N SER A 37 -1.42 2.69 -5.25
CA SER A 37 -2.02 4.01 -5.37
C SER A 37 -3.41 4.09 -4.73
N ARG A 38 -4.27 3.07 -4.90
CA ARG A 38 -5.58 3.01 -4.26
C ARG A 38 -5.48 2.94 -2.74
N ARG A 39 -4.58 2.09 -2.21
CA ARG A 39 -4.27 2.01 -0.78
C ARG A 39 -3.78 3.34 -0.21
N ALA A 40 -2.84 4.01 -0.90
CA ALA A 40 -2.31 5.29 -0.45
C ALA A 40 -3.37 6.40 -0.39
N ARG A 41 -4.41 6.32 -1.24
CA ARG A 41 -5.57 7.22 -1.25
C ARG A 41 -6.69 6.80 -0.30
N GLY A 42 -6.54 5.70 0.44
CA GLY A 42 -7.60 5.15 1.30
C GLY A 42 -8.79 4.54 0.56
N GLN A 43 -8.69 4.33 -0.76
CA GLN A 43 -9.79 3.77 -1.58
C GLN A 43 -9.91 2.25 -1.45
N THR A 44 -8.91 1.59 -0.85
CA THR A 44 -8.91 0.15 -0.64
C THR A 44 -8.14 -0.15 0.64
N THR A 45 -8.74 -0.94 1.54
CA THR A 45 -8.13 -1.38 2.80
C THR A 45 -7.71 -2.85 2.71
N SER A 46 -6.89 -3.32 3.64
CA SER A 46 -6.68 -4.78 3.77
C SER A 46 -7.96 -5.47 4.24
N ARG A 47 -8.09 -6.77 3.96
CA ARG A 47 -9.16 -7.57 4.56
C ARG A 47 -9.07 -7.56 6.09
N ALA A 48 -7.87 -7.58 6.65
CA ALA A 48 -7.66 -7.48 8.10
C ALA A 48 -8.15 -6.15 8.68
N GLU A 49 -7.77 -5.01 8.07
CA GLU A 49 -8.26 -3.68 8.48
C GLU A 49 -9.77 -3.54 8.30
N PHE A 50 -10.33 -4.10 7.22
CA PHE A 50 -11.77 -4.10 6.99
C PHE A 50 -12.50 -4.84 8.11
N GLN A 51 -12.07 -6.07 8.45
CA GLN A 51 -12.66 -6.87 9.52
C GLN A 51 -12.55 -6.18 10.89
N PHE A 52 -11.46 -5.46 11.15
CA PHE A 52 -11.30 -4.67 12.37
C PHE A 52 -12.27 -3.48 12.45
N GLN A 53 -12.70 -2.89 11.33
CA GLN A 53 -13.62 -1.76 11.33
C GLN A 53 -15.09 -2.13 11.55
N ILE A 54 -15.47 -3.39 11.33
CA ILE A 54 -16.87 -3.87 11.46
C ILE A 54 -17.13 -4.53 12.82
N HIS A 55 -16.14 -4.56 13.71
CA HIS A 55 -16.23 -5.10 15.05
C HIS A 55 -16.02 -3.99 16.07
#